data_AF-A0A0J3XW82-F1
#
_entry.id   AF-A0A0J3XW82-F1
#
_cell.length_a   1.000
_cell.length_b   1.000
_cell.length_c   1.000
_cell.angle_alpha   90.00
_cell.angle_beta   90.00
_cell.angle_gamma   90.00
#
_symmetry.space_group_name_H-M   'P 1'
#
loop_
_entity.id
_entity.type
_entity.pdbx_description
1 polymer ?
#
loop_
_entity_poly.entity_id
_entity_poly.type
_entity_poly.pdbx_seq_one_letter_code
_entity_poly.pdbx_strand_id
1 'polypeptide(L)' 'MMEIFWTMLASQDRKRIREYIAEQNLIAAIELDERIGYFGRTHRLTPVLHLYYM' A
#
# COMPACT_ATOMS: atom_id res chain seq x y z
N MET A 1 3.06 -16.16 -13.46
CA MET A 1 2.50 -14.87 -13.03
C MET A 1 2.54 -14.86 -11.51
N MET A 2 3.33 -13.98 -10.88
CA MET A 2 3.52 -14.00 -9.42
C MET A 2 2.44 -13.13 -8.77
N GLU A 3 1.71 -13.68 -7.81
CA GLU A 3 0.77 -12.91 -6.99
C GLU A 3 1.57 -12.09 -5.96
N ILE A 4 1.32 -10.78 -5.91
CA ILE A 4 1.94 -9.89 -4.91
C ILE A 4 1.09 -9.98 -3.65
N PHE A 5 1.68 -10.54 -2.60
CA PHE A 5 1.06 -10.61 -1.29
C PHE A 5 1.70 -9.60 -0.35
N TRP A 6 0.89 -9.05 0.54
CA TRP A 6 1.43 -8.31 1.68
C TRP A 6 2.12 -9.30 2.61
N THR A 7 3.33 -8.95 3.05
CA THR A 7 3.92 -9.64 4.19
C THR A 7 3.09 -9.36 5.45
N MET A 8 3.27 -10.18 6.48
CA MET A 8 2.61 -9.97 7.76
C MET A 8 2.91 -8.57 8.33
N LEU A 9 4.17 -8.12 8.24
CA LEU A 9 4.59 -6.80 8.71
C LEU A 9 3.93 -5.68 7.89
N ALA A 10 3.95 -5.74 6.56
CA ALA A 10 3.32 -4.72 5.72
C ALA A 10 1.80 -4.63 5.95
N SER A 11 1.16 -5.75 6.28
CA SER A 11 -0.26 -5.78 6.62
C SER A 11 -0.53 -5.07 7.96
N GLN A 12 0.34 -5.27 8.95
CA GLN A 12 0.26 -4.58 10.24
C GLN A 12 0.51 -3.08 10.08
N ASP A 13 1.48 -2.68 9.28
CA ASP A 13 1.78 -1.27 9.01
C ASP A 13 0.60 -0.57 8.33
N ARG A 14 0.03 -1.19 7.28
CA ARG A 14 -1.18 -0.68 6.61
C ARG A 14 -2.34 -0.51 7.59
N LYS A 15 -2.53 -1.47 8.51
CA LYS A 15 -3.57 -1.39 9.53
C LYS A 15 -3.34 -0.20 10.47
N ARG A 16 -2.14 -0.06 11.04
CA ARG A 16 -1.80 1.03 11.97
C ARG A 16 -1.92 2.41 11.33
N ILE A 17 -1.45 2.57 10.09
CA ILE A 17 -1.55 3.83 9.35
C ILE A 17 -3.01 4.21 9.12
N ARG A 18 -3.84 3.24 8.69
CA ARG A 18 -5.27 3.48 8.47
C ARG A 18 -5.98 3.88 9.77
N GLU A 19 -5.70 3.19 10.87
CA GLU A 19 -6.30 3.48 12.18
C GLU A 19 -5.91 4.89 12.67
N TYR A 20 -4.63 5.25 12.62
CA TYR A 20 -4.15 6.57 13.03
C TYR A 20 -4.79 7.71 12.24
N ILE A 21 -4.94 7.57 10.92
CA ILE A 21 -5.56 8.61 10.09
C ILE A 21 -7.08 8.64 10.32
N ALA A 22 -7.71 7.49 10.51
CA ALA A 22 -9.16 7.39 10.72
C ALA A 22 -9.63 8.09 12.01
N GLU A 23 -8.75 8.26 13.01
CA GLU A 23 -9.03 9.06 14.21
C GLU A 23 -9.41 10.52 13.87
N GLN A 24 -8.87 11.06 12.77
CA GLN A 24 -9.13 12.45 12.34
C GLN A 24 -9.98 12.53 11.08
N ASN A 25 -9.77 11.63 10.12
CA ASN A 25 -10.48 11.63 8.85
C ASN A 25 -10.58 10.22 8.26
N LEU A 26 -11.74 9.59 8.46
CA LEU A 26 -12.04 8.26 7.95
C LEU A 26 -11.95 8.17 6.41
N ILE A 27 -12.40 9.19 5.69
CA ILE A 27 -12.39 9.19 4.22
C ILE A 27 -10.96 9.21 3.69
N ALA A 28 -10.10 10.03 4.28
CA ALA A 28 -8.68 10.09 3.92
C ALA A 28 -7.95 8.77 4.21
N ALA A 29 -8.29 8.10 5.32
CA ALA A 29 -7.74 6.79 5.66
C ALA A 29 -8.10 5.71 4.63
N ILE A 30 -9.34 5.72 4.13
CA ILE A 30 -9.82 4.79 3.11
C ILE A 30 -9.13 5.07 1.77
N GLU A 31 -9.13 6.32 1.30
CA GLU A 31 -8.53 6.69 0.01
C GLU A 31 -7.03 6.35 -0.03
N LEU A 32 -6.30 6.61 1.05
CA LEU A 32 -4.89 6.28 1.15
C LEU A 32 -4.67 4.76 1.07
N ASP A 33 -5.47 3.98 1.78
CA ASP A 33 -5.32 2.53 1.80
C ASP A 33 -5.60 1.88 0.44
N GLU A 34 -6.58 2.41 -0.30
CA GLU A 34 -6.90 1.99 -1.66
C GLU A 34 -5.75 2.33 -2.62
N ARG A 35 -5.17 3.53 -2.52
CA ARG A 35 -4.00 3.94 -3.32
C ARG A 35 -2.80 3.04 -3.07
N ILE A 36 -2.49 2.72 -1.81
CA ILE A 36 -1.41 1.76 -1.47
C ILE A 36 -1.69 0.39 -2.10
N GLY A 37 -2.94 -0.07 -2.02
CA GLY A 37 -3.38 -1.30 -2.67
C GLY A 37 -3.20 -1.27 -4.20
N TYR A 38 -3.52 -0.14 -4.82
CA TYR A 38 -3.32 0.07 -6.26
C TYR A 38 -1.84 0.03 -6.63
N PHE A 39 -0.97 0.81 -5.98
CA PHE A 39 0.47 0.83 -6.28
C PHE A 39 1.16 -0.53 -6.08
N GLY A 40 0.75 -1.29 -5.07
CA GLY A 40 1.21 -2.66 -4.87
C GLY A 40 0.84 -3.58 -6.04
N ARG A 41 -0.37 -3.41 -6.61
CA ARG A 41 -0.79 -4.11 -7.83
C ARG A 41 -0.10 -3.57 -9.08
N THR A 42 0.25 -2.29 -9.16
CA THR A 42 0.90 -1.69 -10.33
C THR A 42 2.39 -2.06 -10.44
N HIS A 43 3.06 -2.37 -9.32
CA HIS A 43 4.40 -3.00 -9.35
C HIS A 43 4.41 -4.35 -10.10
N ARG A 44 3.25 -4.99 -10.28
CA ARG A 44 3.07 -6.17 -11.15
C ARG A 44 3.36 -5.88 -12.62
N LEU A 45 3.22 -4.62 -13.05
CA LEU A 45 3.31 -4.22 -14.46
C LEU A 45 4.67 -3.60 -14.82
N THR A 46 5.45 -3.14 -13.84
CA THR A 46 6.78 -2.55 -14.06
C THR A 46 7.73 -2.80 -12.86
N PRO A 47 8.27 -4.02 -12.69
CA PRO A 47 9.23 -4.32 -11.62
C PRO A 47 10.54 -3.49 -11.72
N VAL A 48 10.79 -2.82 -12.84
CA VAL A 48 12.03 -2.09 -13.15
C VAL A 48 12.07 -0.67 -12.58
N LEU A 49 10.93 -0.05 -12.24
CA LEU A 49 10.91 1.32 -11.70
C LEU A 49 11.63 1.46 -10.33
N HIS A 50 11.80 0.36 -9.60
CA HIS A 50 12.54 0.33 -8.34
C HIS A 50 14.06 0.56 -8.51
N LEU A 51 14.62 0.31 -9.70
CA LEU A 51 16.06 0.47 -9.97
C LEU A 51 16.46 1.88 -10.41
N TYR A 52 15.49 2.74 -10.79
CA TYR A 52 15.78 4.08 -11.34
C TYR A 52 15.61 5.22 -10.32
N TYR A 53 15.11 4.94 -9.11
CA TYR A 53 14.81 5.95 -8.09
C TYR A 53 15.48 5.67 -6.72
N MET A 54 16.51 4.83 -6.70
CA MET A 54 17.43 4.64 -5.56
C MET A 54 18.78 5.30 -5.88
#